data_AF-A0A935DIK7-F1
#
_entry.id   AF-A0A935DIK7-F1
#
_cell.length_a   1.000
_cell.length_b   1.000
_cell.length_c   1.000
_cell.angle_alpha   90.00
_cell.angle_beta   90.00
_cell.angle_gamma   90.00
#
_symmetry.space_group_name_H-M   'P 1'
#
loop_
_entity.id
_entity.type
_entity.pdbx_description
1 polymer ?
#
loop_
_entity_poly.entity_id
_entity_poly.type
_entity_poly.pdbx_seq_one_letter_code
_entity_poly.pdbx_strand_id
1 'polypeptide(L)'
;MRSHRPIAVLIAALIVSALGCSDVPTTQRCDEPDNSCNRAFLRSTTPLSALRDPNPMRRVPEGTPVDARNLQVTAYDELDETMDGDLGTVYVQETIPPGNTDDPFLPCPLLADRSARICGISTFNTQFNPLAYRPKVGDLVDMSGGQYDEFDCSGVCGTPPQPFPDGRFLPQVREPTIRSAGVAPLPTPVRVTVADLMTHNAALIGVLVEVSNVTVAFAPDRRGEIQITSDRNGPKITQEMVTIPGVVAGTQWSRVVGVVSYFYGPKLIPRTLADLTPAG
;
A
#
# COMPACT_ATOMS: atom_id res chain seq x y z
N MET A 1 -60.32 57.84 13.68
CA MET A 1 -59.29 57.50 12.66
C MET A 1 -58.19 56.72 13.34
N ARG A 2 -57.90 55.50 12.85
CA ARG A 2 -56.68 54.69 13.02
C ARG A 2 -56.24 54.38 14.46
N SER A 3 -55.80 53.19 14.84
CA SER A 3 -55.74 51.83 14.28
C SER A 3 -55.08 51.04 15.41
N HIS A 4 -55.72 49.98 15.90
CA HIS A 4 -55.04 49.01 16.76
C HIS A 4 -53.90 48.32 16.01
N ARG A 5 -52.79 48.07 16.70
CA ARG A 5 -51.84 47.00 16.36
C ARG A 5 -51.37 46.32 17.65
N PRO A 6 -51.66 45.02 17.85
CA PRO A 6 -51.03 44.24 18.90
C PRO A 6 -49.62 43.82 18.45
N ILE A 7 -48.65 43.94 19.36
CA ILE A 7 -47.30 43.43 19.19
C ILE A 7 -47.36 41.93 19.47
N ALA A 8 -47.32 41.12 18.41
CA ALA A 8 -47.03 39.70 18.48
C ALA A 8 -45.50 39.53 18.51
N VAL A 9 -44.95 39.02 19.61
CA VAL A 9 -43.56 38.57 19.67
C VAL A 9 -43.51 37.17 19.09
N LEU A 10 -42.87 37.04 17.93
CA LEU A 10 -42.58 35.76 17.27
C LEU A 10 -41.58 34.95 18.10
N ILE A 11 -41.94 33.69 18.35
CA ILE A 11 -41.01 32.62 18.76
C ILE A 11 -40.21 32.22 17.52
N ALA A 12 -38.91 32.50 17.49
CA ALA A 12 -37.99 32.00 16.47
C ALA A 12 -37.43 30.65 16.92
N ALA A 13 -37.81 29.57 16.24
CA ALA A 13 -37.24 28.24 16.38
C ALA A 13 -36.45 27.89 15.11
N LEU A 14 -35.19 27.43 15.32
CA LEU A 14 -34.28 26.67 14.44
C LEU A 14 -34.07 27.18 12.99
N ILE A 15 -32.83 27.23 12.46
CA ILE A 15 -32.06 26.06 12.02
C ILE A 15 -30.56 26.45 12.05
N VAL A 16 -29.77 25.66 12.76
CA VAL A 16 -28.30 25.66 12.64
C VAL A 16 -27.97 24.85 11.39
N SER A 17 -27.56 25.52 10.31
CA SER A 17 -27.02 24.88 9.12
C SER A 17 -25.61 24.39 9.40
N ALA A 18 -25.50 23.11 9.75
CA ALA A 18 -24.28 22.32 9.63
C ALA A 18 -24.22 21.69 8.23
N LEU A 19 -23.32 22.19 7.38
CA LEU A 19 -22.92 21.59 6.09
C LEU A 19 -21.49 22.11 5.81
N GLY A 20 -20.44 21.33 5.62
CA GLY A 20 -20.25 19.90 5.78
C GLY A 20 -18.74 19.66 5.91
N CYS A 21 -18.33 18.95 6.96
CA CYS A 21 -17.06 18.25 6.95
C CYS A 21 -17.32 16.95 6.16
N SER A 22 -16.55 16.72 5.10
CA SER A 22 -16.48 15.43 4.44
C SER A 22 -16.13 14.37 5.48
N ASP A 23 -17.10 13.50 5.79
CA ASP A 23 -16.93 12.35 6.66
C ASP A 23 -15.89 11.39 6.06
N VAL A 24 -14.65 11.53 6.52
CA VAL A 24 -13.68 10.43 6.50
C VAL A 24 -14.16 9.44 7.58
N PRO A 25 -14.34 8.14 7.31
CA PRO A 25 -14.92 7.21 8.27
C PRO A 25 -14.10 7.17 9.57
N THR A 26 -14.69 7.66 10.65
CA THR A 26 -14.17 7.59 12.02
C THR A 26 -14.31 6.17 12.55
N THR A 27 -13.42 5.27 12.15
CA THR A 27 -13.20 4.01 12.88
C THR A 27 -11.83 4.06 13.56
N GLN A 28 -11.75 4.88 14.61
CA GLN A 28 -10.63 4.89 15.55
C GLN A 28 -10.50 3.52 16.22
N ARG A 29 -9.31 2.91 16.15
CA ARG A 29 -8.90 1.89 17.13
C ARG A 29 -7.89 2.56 18.06
N CYS A 30 -8.20 2.57 19.36
CA CYS A 30 -7.49 3.33 20.38
C CYS A 30 -6.84 2.36 21.36
N ASP A 31 -5.78 1.68 20.91
CA ASP A 31 -5.25 0.54 21.65
C ASP A 31 -3.77 0.75 22.08
N GLU A 32 -3.17 1.92 21.81
CA GLU A 32 -1.79 2.25 22.26
C GLU A 32 -1.74 3.12 23.54
N PRO A 33 -0.75 2.91 24.42
CA PRO A 33 -0.64 3.59 25.72
C PRO A 33 -0.30 5.09 25.64
N ASP A 34 0.02 5.63 24.47
CA ASP A 34 0.43 7.03 24.26
C ASP A 34 -0.70 7.95 23.75
N ASN A 35 -1.94 7.44 23.67
CA ASN A 35 -3.13 8.24 23.40
C ASN A 35 -3.08 8.96 22.02
N SER A 36 -2.58 8.28 20.99
CA SER A 36 -2.50 8.76 19.60
C SER A 36 -3.86 9.03 18.92
N CYS A 37 -4.98 8.73 19.59
CA CYS A 37 -6.31 9.09 19.13
C CYS A 37 -6.51 10.62 19.13
N ASN A 38 -6.95 11.17 17.98
CA ASN A 38 -7.18 12.60 17.70
C ASN A 38 -5.98 13.43 17.20
N ARG A 39 -4.93 12.81 16.65
CA ARG A 39 -3.97 13.59 15.86
C ARG A 39 -4.62 14.13 14.59
N ALA A 40 -4.40 15.42 14.33
CA ALA A 40 -4.81 16.02 13.07
C ALA A 40 -4.12 15.30 11.91
N PHE A 41 -4.88 14.89 10.89
CA PHE A 41 -4.32 14.37 9.65
C PHE A 41 -3.42 15.46 9.04
N LEU A 42 -2.11 15.24 9.13
CA LEU A 42 -1.14 16.12 8.50
C LEU A 42 -1.11 15.83 7.01
N ARG A 43 -0.98 16.87 6.19
CA ARG A 43 -0.81 16.69 4.75
C ARG A 43 0.61 16.24 4.44
N SER A 44 0.75 15.17 3.67
CA SER A 44 2.01 14.79 3.01
C SER A 44 2.46 15.94 2.11
N THR A 45 3.73 16.35 2.20
CA THR A 45 4.32 17.24 1.18
C THR A 45 4.66 16.44 -0.07
N THR A 46 4.92 15.15 0.09
CA THR A 46 5.23 14.20 -0.97
C THR A 46 4.26 13.01 -0.88
N PRO A 47 3.00 13.13 -1.34
CA PRO A 47 2.04 12.03 -1.31
C PRO A 47 2.52 10.87 -2.17
N LEU A 48 2.17 9.64 -1.82
CA LEU A 48 2.58 8.45 -2.57
C LEU A 48 2.06 8.49 -4.00
N SER A 49 0.90 9.10 -4.26
CA SER A 49 0.41 9.31 -5.63
C SER A 49 1.37 10.09 -6.53
N ALA A 50 2.15 11.03 -5.98
CA ALA A 50 3.15 11.78 -6.74
C ALA A 50 4.41 10.94 -7.01
N LEU A 51 4.78 10.05 -6.08
CA LEU A 51 5.85 9.07 -6.27
C LEU A 51 5.48 8.00 -7.32
N ARG A 52 4.18 7.72 -7.45
CA ARG A 52 3.66 6.60 -8.24
C ARG A 52 2.98 7.05 -9.54
N ASP A 53 3.11 8.32 -9.93
CA ASP A 53 2.48 8.82 -11.16
C ASP A 53 3.00 8.03 -12.39
N PRO A 54 2.12 7.47 -13.23
CA PRO A 54 2.52 6.70 -14.41
C PRO A 54 3.26 7.55 -15.45
N ASN A 55 3.04 8.87 -15.47
CA ASN A 55 3.70 9.79 -16.37
C ASN A 55 5.04 10.27 -15.76
N PRO A 56 6.20 9.94 -16.35
CA PRO A 56 7.50 10.34 -15.80
C PRO A 56 7.69 11.87 -15.75
N MET A 57 6.94 12.64 -16.54
CA MET A 57 6.98 14.11 -16.51
C MET A 57 6.20 14.72 -15.33
N ARG A 58 5.34 13.93 -14.67
CA ARG A 58 4.53 14.35 -13.52
C ARG A 58 4.97 13.69 -12.23
N ARG A 59 5.55 12.49 -12.33
CA ARG A 59 6.18 11.81 -11.21
C ARG A 59 7.28 12.67 -10.63
N VAL A 60 7.46 12.61 -9.32
CA VAL A 60 8.61 13.25 -8.70
C VAL A 60 9.91 12.63 -9.23
N PRO A 61 10.97 13.42 -9.45
CA PRO A 61 12.27 12.88 -9.86
C PRO A 61 12.87 11.96 -8.78
N GLU A 62 13.64 10.98 -9.22
CA GLU A 62 14.52 10.20 -8.33
C GLU A 62 15.43 11.11 -7.50
N GLY A 63 15.72 10.71 -6.25
CA GLY A 63 16.49 11.49 -5.29
C GLY A 63 15.66 12.55 -4.53
N THR A 64 14.39 12.74 -4.89
CA THR A 64 13.50 13.69 -4.18
C THR A 64 13.31 13.26 -2.73
N PRO A 65 13.55 14.14 -1.73
CA PRO A 65 13.26 13.83 -0.33
C PRO A 65 11.78 13.51 -0.11
N VAL A 66 11.52 12.48 0.69
CA VAL A 66 10.15 12.04 0.98
C VAL A 66 9.70 12.54 2.35
N ASP A 67 8.55 13.19 2.39
CA ASP A 67 7.79 13.45 3.62
C ASP A 67 6.32 13.15 3.37
N ALA A 68 5.91 11.97 3.86
CA ALA A 68 4.61 11.36 3.67
C ALA A 68 4.02 10.98 5.03
N ARG A 69 2.73 11.25 5.23
CA ARG A 69 2.08 11.20 6.55
C ARG A 69 0.86 10.30 6.53
N ASN A 70 0.54 9.73 7.70
CA ASN A 70 -0.62 8.86 7.89
C ASN A 70 -0.63 7.65 6.94
N LEU A 71 0.55 7.08 6.68
CA LEU A 71 0.68 5.88 5.88
C LEU A 71 0.33 4.67 6.74
N GLN A 72 -0.33 3.68 6.16
CA GLN A 72 -0.64 2.45 6.87
C GLN A 72 0.37 1.36 6.51
N VAL A 73 0.96 0.74 7.53
CA VAL A 73 1.82 -0.44 7.37
C VAL A 73 0.94 -1.62 6.98
N THR A 74 1.17 -2.18 5.79
CA THR A 74 0.34 -3.28 5.27
C THR A 74 1.08 -4.61 5.23
N ALA A 75 2.40 -4.56 5.16
CA ALA A 75 3.28 -5.70 5.36
C ALA A 75 4.64 -5.24 5.91
N TYR A 76 5.31 -6.12 6.64
CA TYR A 76 6.63 -5.89 7.20
C TYR A 76 7.37 -7.22 7.15
N ASP A 77 8.53 -7.21 6.51
CA ASP A 77 9.41 -8.35 6.54
C ASP A 77 10.21 -8.34 7.85
N GLU A 78 9.90 -9.29 8.73
CA GLU A 78 10.57 -9.47 10.01
C GLU A 78 11.85 -10.30 9.88
N LEU A 79 12.13 -10.87 8.71
CA LEU A 79 13.34 -11.65 8.49
C LEU A 79 14.54 -10.72 8.35
N ASP A 80 15.52 -10.94 9.22
CA ASP A 80 16.85 -10.37 9.07
C ASP A 80 17.62 -11.17 8.01
N GLU A 81 17.44 -10.81 6.75
CA GLU A 81 18.13 -11.44 5.62
C GLU A 81 19.66 -11.28 5.69
N THR A 82 20.14 -10.27 6.42
CA THR A 82 21.57 -9.95 6.55
C THR A 82 22.26 -10.70 7.68
N MET A 83 21.50 -11.19 8.66
CA MET A 83 21.97 -11.71 9.95
C MET A 83 22.74 -10.68 10.81
N ASP A 84 22.74 -9.41 10.42
CA ASP A 84 23.43 -8.31 11.11
C ASP A 84 22.47 -7.43 11.94
N GLY A 85 21.20 -7.86 12.07
CA GLY A 85 20.15 -7.16 12.79
C GLY A 85 19.43 -6.10 11.95
N ASP A 86 19.71 -6.02 10.65
CA ASP A 86 19.01 -5.13 9.73
C ASP A 86 17.59 -5.63 9.52
N LEU A 87 16.65 -4.71 9.65
CA LEU A 87 15.22 -4.98 9.59
C LEU A 87 14.75 -4.98 8.13
N GLY A 88 13.86 -5.89 7.79
CA GLY A 88 13.40 -6.11 6.43
C GLY A 88 12.52 -4.99 5.87
N THR A 89 12.09 -5.20 4.62
CA THR A 89 11.29 -4.24 3.86
C THR A 89 9.95 -3.92 4.56
N VAL A 90 9.68 -2.62 4.78
CA VAL A 90 8.35 -2.16 5.20
C VAL A 90 7.55 -1.75 3.97
N TYR A 91 6.33 -2.26 3.86
CA TYR A 91 5.34 -1.84 2.86
C TYR A 91 4.30 -0.94 3.50
N VAL A 92 4.12 0.24 2.91
CA VAL A 92 3.20 1.26 3.41
C VAL A 92 2.25 1.74 2.32
N GLN A 93 1.03 2.09 2.72
CA GLN A 93 -0.02 2.53 1.81
C GLN A 93 -0.64 3.85 2.25
N GLU A 94 -0.98 4.69 1.28
CA GLU A 94 -1.74 5.92 1.45
C GLU A 94 -3.13 5.73 0.82
N THR A 95 -4.17 6.05 1.59
CA THR A 95 -5.54 6.14 1.07
C THR A 95 -5.80 7.58 0.65
N ILE A 96 -6.14 7.79 -0.61
CA ILE A 96 -6.40 9.12 -1.18
C ILE A 96 -7.83 9.21 -1.75
N PRO A 97 -8.39 10.41 -1.90
CA PRO A 97 -9.70 10.60 -2.54
C PRO A 97 -9.76 9.94 -3.93
N PRO A 98 -10.95 9.46 -4.37
CA PRO A 98 -11.06 8.64 -5.57
C PRO A 98 -10.70 9.41 -6.86
N GLY A 99 -10.92 10.73 -6.89
CA GLY A 99 -10.60 11.56 -8.05
C GLY A 99 -11.39 11.16 -9.31
N ASN A 100 -10.72 11.16 -10.47
CA ASN A 100 -11.28 10.56 -11.70
C ASN A 100 -11.52 9.07 -11.44
N THR A 101 -12.62 8.47 -11.88
CA THR A 101 -12.92 7.03 -11.68
C THR A 101 -13.06 6.22 -12.98
N ASP A 102 -12.63 6.79 -14.11
CA ASP A 102 -12.75 6.19 -15.43
C ASP A 102 -11.73 5.06 -15.64
N ASP A 103 -10.52 5.24 -15.11
CA ASP A 103 -9.48 4.22 -15.07
C ASP A 103 -9.31 3.68 -13.64
N PRO A 104 -9.60 2.39 -13.39
CA PRO A 104 -9.48 1.81 -12.06
C PRO A 104 -8.04 1.74 -11.53
N PHE A 105 -7.01 1.99 -12.34
CA PHE A 105 -5.62 1.84 -11.96
C PHE A 105 -4.78 3.13 -11.97
N LEU A 106 -5.26 4.26 -12.51
CA LEU A 106 -4.45 5.48 -12.59
C LEU A 106 -4.87 6.59 -11.60
N PRO A 107 -3.93 7.21 -10.85
CA PRO A 107 -2.50 6.91 -10.74
C PRO A 107 -2.19 5.71 -9.82
N CYS A 108 -3.19 5.29 -9.04
CA CYS A 108 -3.14 4.18 -8.09
C CYS A 108 -4.49 3.46 -8.13
N PRO A 109 -4.60 2.16 -7.78
CA PRO A 109 -5.85 1.42 -7.87
C PRO A 109 -7.01 2.01 -7.06
N LEU A 110 -8.21 1.98 -7.63
CA LEU A 110 -9.48 2.23 -6.95
C LEU A 110 -9.88 1.04 -6.09
N LEU A 111 -10.45 1.33 -4.91
CA LEU A 111 -11.21 0.33 -4.17
C LEU A 111 -12.43 -0.14 -4.96
N ALA A 112 -12.89 -1.36 -4.68
CA ALA A 112 -14.03 -1.96 -5.38
C ALA A 112 -15.33 -1.16 -5.20
N ASP A 113 -15.48 -0.48 -4.07
CA ASP A 113 -16.62 0.41 -3.77
C ASP A 113 -16.44 1.84 -4.33
N ARG A 114 -15.31 2.11 -5.00
CA ARG A 114 -14.93 3.40 -5.59
C ARG A 114 -14.86 4.56 -4.57
N SER A 115 -14.76 4.25 -3.29
CA SER A 115 -14.72 5.27 -2.22
C SER A 115 -13.37 6.00 -2.13
N ALA A 116 -12.28 5.34 -2.53
CA ALA A 116 -10.94 5.87 -2.45
C ALA A 116 -9.97 5.17 -3.43
N ARG A 117 -8.78 5.74 -3.61
CA ARG A 117 -7.64 5.11 -4.26
C ARG A 117 -6.57 4.74 -3.23
N ILE A 118 -5.80 3.70 -3.54
CA ILE A 118 -4.77 3.16 -2.67
C ILE A 118 -3.43 3.21 -3.40
N CYS A 119 -2.52 4.07 -2.93
CA CYS A 119 -1.14 4.10 -3.42
C CYS A 119 -0.24 3.35 -2.43
N GLY A 120 0.66 2.51 -2.93
CA GLY A 120 1.60 1.77 -2.09
C GLY A 120 3.05 2.00 -2.49
N ILE A 121 3.95 1.82 -1.54
CA ILE A 121 5.40 1.85 -1.76
C ILE A 121 6.13 0.96 -0.73
N SER A 122 7.28 0.42 -1.12
CA SER A 122 8.21 -0.26 -0.21
C SER A 122 9.28 0.71 0.28
N THR A 123 10.02 0.27 1.30
CA THR A 123 11.15 1.02 1.85
C THR A 123 12.42 0.17 1.80
N PHE A 124 13.58 0.82 1.69
CA PHE A 124 14.88 0.16 1.66
C PHE A 124 15.82 0.81 2.67
N ASN A 125 16.52 0.01 3.47
CA ASN A 125 17.40 0.47 4.55
C ASN A 125 16.70 1.42 5.55
N THR A 126 15.55 0.97 6.07
CA THR A 126 14.64 1.79 6.88
C THR A 126 15.14 2.00 8.30
N GLN A 127 15.10 3.25 8.76
CA GLN A 127 15.36 3.62 10.15
C GLN A 127 14.05 3.85 10.91
N PHE A 128 14.08 3.63 12.23
CA PHE A 128 12.91 3.79 13.08
C PHE A 128 13.14 4.84 14.16
N ASN A 129 12.12 5.65 14.43
CA ASN A 129 12.11 6.62 15.52
C ASN A 129 10.84 6.45 16.37
N PRO A 130 10.95 6.12 17.68
CA PRO A 130 12.20 5.78 18.38
C PRO A 130 12.84 4.50 17.78
N LEU A 131 14.15 4.32 17.99
CA LEU A 131 14.90 3.14 17.50
C LEU A 131 14.29 1.79 17.95
N ALA A 132 13.59 1.79 19.09
CA ALA A 132 12.90 0.62 19.62
C ALA A 132 11.55 0.33 18.95
N TYR A 133 11.04 1.22 18.09
CA TYR A 133 9.81 0.99 17.36
C TYR A 133 9.96 -0.21 16.41
N ARG A 134 8.94 -1.06 16.38
CA ARG A 134 8.85 -2.24 15.54
C ARG A 134 7.49 -2.18 14.84
N PRO A 135 7.45 -1.83 13.54
CA PRO A 135 6.20 -1.74 12.80
C PRO A 135 5.41 -3.03 12.87
N LYS A 136 4.09 -2.90 12.94
CA LYS A 136 3.15 -3.99 12.80
C LYS A 136 2.15 -3.65 11.70
N VAL A 137 1.62 -4.71 11.09
CA VAL A 137 0.53 -4.60 10.13
C VAL A 137 -0.67 -3.92 10.80
N GLY A 138 -1.10 -2.78 10.25
CA GLY A 138 -2.19 -1.94 10.78
C GLY A 138 -1.72 -0.65 11.45
N ASP A 139 -0.43 -0.51 11.75
CA ASP A 139 0.13 0.72 12.30
C ASP A 139 -0.04 1.87 11.29
N LEU A 140 -0.35 3.04 11.81
CA LEU A 140 -0.22 4.31 11.09
C LEU A 140 1.16 4.87 11.37
N VAL A 141 1.83 5.32 10.32
CA VAL A 141 3.18 5.86 10.40
C VAL A 141 3.33 7.13 9.59
N ASP A 142 4.26 7.96 10.06
CA ASP A 142 4.83 9.03 9.27
C ASP A 142 6.19 8.58 8.73
N MET A 143 6.43 8.84 7.45
CA MET A 143 7.70 8.60 6.78
C MET A 143 8.33 9.92 6.42
N SER A 144 9.56 10.13 6.87
CA SER A 144 10.31 11.36 6.61
C SER A 144 11.79 11.08 6.41
N GLY A 145 12.49 12.00 5.77
CA GLY A 145 13.87 11.75 5.35
C GLY A 145 13.91 10.75 4.20
N GLY A 146 15.09 10.19 3.94
CA GLY A 146 15.30 9.32 2.78
C GLY A 146 15.02 10.02 1.44
N GLN A 147 15.01 9.22 0.38
CA GLN A 147 14.82 9.70 -0.99
C GLN A 147 13.97 8.71 -1.79
N TYR A 148 13.16 9.23 -2.70
CA TYR A 148 12.52 8.41 -3.73
C TYR A 148 13.58 7.78 -4.63
N ASP A 149 13.43 6.48 -4.90
CA ASP A 149 14.40 5.64 -5.61
C ASP A 149 13.66 4.78 -6.65
N GLU A 150 14.18 4.74 -7.89
CA GLU A 150 13.66 3.92 -8.98
C GLU A 150 14.61 2.75 -9.21
N PHE A 151 14.57 1.77 -8.31
CA PHE A 151 15.49 0.63 -8.38
C PHE A 151 15.28 -0.18 -9.66
N ASP A 152 16.18 -0.02 -10.62
CA ASP A 152 16.12 -0.61 -11.96
C ASP A 152 17.20 -1.67 -12.21
N CYS A 153 17.93 -2.02 -11.14
CA CYS A 153 19.11 -2.90 -11.15
C CYS A 153 20.36 -2.34 -11.90
N SER A 154 20.37 -1.07 -12.31
CA SER A 154 21.55 -0.43 -12.89
C SER A 154 22.62 -0.18 -11.82
N GLY A 155 23.86 -0.58 -12.10
CA GLY A 155 25.04 -0.24 -11.26
C GLY A 155 25.43 -1.20 -10.13
N VAL A 156 24.54 -2.07 -9.64
CA VAL A 156 24.83 -2.95 -8.46
C VAL A 156 24.58 -4.44 -8.71
N CYS A 157 23.83 -4.81 -9.75
CA CYS A 157 23.37 -6.19 -9.99
C CYS A 157 24.36 -7.07 -10.78
N GLY A 158 25.56 -7.27 -10.23
CA GLY A 158 26.59 -8.14 -10.81
C GLY A 158 27.34 -7.54 -12.00
N THR A 159 28.18 -8.36 -12.64
CA THR A 159 28.97 -7.97 -13.82
C THR A 159 28.77 -9.01 -14.92
N PRO A 160 28.16 -8.63 -16.08
CA PRO A 160 27.64 -7.31 -16.45
C PRO A 160 26.31 -6.96 -15.75
N PRO A 161 25.96 -5.66 -15.60
CA PRO A 161 24.67 -5.24 -15.05
C PRO A 161 23.50 -5.90 -15.79
N GLN A 162 22.52 -6.38 -15.03
CA GLN A 162 21.29 -6.95 -15.55
C GLN A 162 20.14 -6.01 -15.19
N PRO A 163 19.87 -4.94 -15.97
CA PRO A 163 18.74 -4.07 -15.68
C PRO A 163 17.43 -4.85 -15.81
N PHE A 164 16.38 -4.35 -15.14
CA PHE A 164 15.05 -4.90 -15.35
C PHE A 164 14.59 -4.71 -16.80
N PRO A 165 13.83 -5.68 -17.35
CA PRO A 165 13.39 -5.63 -18.74
C PRO A 165 12.46 -4.42 -18.98
N ASP A 166 12.47 -3.93 -20.22
CA ASP A 166 11.56 -2.89 -20.73
C ASP A 166 11.61 -1.55 -19.97
N GLY A 167 12.73 -1.22 -19.32
CA GLY A 167 12.88 0.00 -18.53
C GLY A 167 12.01 0.03 -17.27
N ARG A 168 11.64 -1.15 -16.77
CA ARG A 168 10.90 -1.28 -15.50
C ARG A 168 11.83 -1.00 -14.31
N PHE A 169 11.22 -0.66 -13.19
CA PHE A 169 11.90 -0.37 -11.94
C PHE A 169 10.98 -0.75 -10.77
N LEU A 170 11.56 -0.92 -9.59
CA LEU A 170 10.86 -1.03 -8.31
C LEU A 170 10.88 0.36 -7.65
N PRO A 171 9.76 1.08 -7.59
CA PRO A 171 9.68 2.32 -6.85
C PRO A 171 9.72 2.04 -5.35
N GLN A 172 10.64 2.70 -4.67
CA GLN A 172 10.83 2.56 -3.23
C GLN A 172 11.27 3.89 -2.60
N VAL A 173 11.25 3.94 -1.27
CA VAL A 173 11.90 5.02 -0.51
C VAL A 173 13.15 4.46 0.15
N ARG A 174 14.30 4.99 -0.24
CA ARG A 174 15.61 4.61 0.30
C ARG A 174 15.95 5.44 1.53
N GLU A 175 16.40 4.77 2.57
CA GLU A 175 16.84 5.33 3.86
C GLU A 175 15.81 6.24 4.56
N PRO A 176 14.51 5.90 4.57
CA PRO A 176 13.53 6.70 5.30
C PRO A 176 13.68 6.51 6.81
N THR A 177 13.24 7.50 7.58
CA THR A 177 12.90 7.34 9.00
C THR A 177 11.39 7.21 9.16
N ILE A 178 10.94 6.09 9.72
CA ILE A 178 9.55 5.82 10.06
C ILE A 178 9.30 6.10 11.55
N ARG A 179 8.20 6.80 11.84
CA ARG A 179 7.72 7.06 13.20
C ARG A 179 6.26 6.62 13.33
N SER A 180 5.92 5.98 14.47
CA SER A 180 4.52 5.70 14.79
C SER A 180 3.69 6.99 14.83
N ALA A 181 2.54 6.95 14.18
CA ALA A 181 1.50 7.96 14.19
C ALA A 181 0.19 7.45 14.82
N GLY A 182 0.12 6.16 15.16
CA GLY A 182 -1.02 5.51 15.80
C GLY A 182 -1.34 4.17 15.15
N VAL A 183 -2.59 3.73 15.25
CA VAL A 183 -3.08 2.49 14.63
C VAL A 183 -4.42 2.72 13.95
N ALA A 184 -4.71 1.96 12.89
CA ALA A 184 -5.99 2.00 12.19
C ALA A 184 -6.44 0.60 11.77
N PRO A 185 -7.76 0.38 11.54
CA PRO A 185 -8.23 -0.84 10.90
C PRO A 185 -7.53 -1.05 9.56
N LEU A 186 -7.18 -2.30 9.25
CA LEU A 186 -6.51 -2.63 8.00
C LEU A 186 -7.32 -2.18 6.78
N PRO A 187 -6.65 -1.73 5.71
CA PRO A 187 -7.36 -1.28 4.53
C PRO A 187 -7.95 -2.51 3.84
N THR A 188 -9.16 -2.36 3.30
CA THR A 188 -9.73 -3.40 2.44
C THR A 188 -8.79 -3.63 1.26
N PRO A 189 -8.32 -4.87 1.01
CA PRO A 189 -7.45 -5.14 -0.12
C PRO A 189 -8.11 -4.75 -1.45
N VAL A 190 -7.32 -4.26 -2.40
CA VAL A 190 -7.80 -3.98 -3.75
C VAL A 190 -8.10 -5.31 -4.44
N ARG A 191 -9.34 -5.50 -4.89
CA ARG A 191 -9.73 -6.72 -5.61
C ARG A 191 -9.20 -6.67 -7.04
N VAL A 192 -8.44 -7.68 -7.41
CA VAL A 192 -7.83 -7.81 -8.74
C VAL A 192 -7.89 -9.26 -9.23
N THR A 193 -7.62 -9.44 -10.51
CA THR A 193 -7.45 -10.74 -11.15
C THR A 193 -5.97 -11.00 -11.45
N VAL A 194 -5.64 -12.24 -11.82
CA VAL A 194 -4.30 -12.57 -12.34
C VAL A 194 -3.98 -11.76 -13.61
N ALA A 195 -4.98 -11.47 -14.45
CA ALA A 195 -4.82 -10.64 -15.65
C ALA A 195 -4.49 -9.17 -15.31
N ASP A 196 -5.04 -8.64 -14.22
CA ASP A 196 -4.70 -7.30 -13.74
C ASP A 196 -3.26 -7.24 -13.22
N LEU A 197 -2.77 -8.29 -12.54
CA LEU A 197 -1.36 -8.37 -12.17
C LEU A 197 -0.44 -8.41 -13.41
N MET A 198 -0.83 -9.12 -14.47
CA MET A 198 -0.07 -9.12 -15.73
C MET A 198 0.00 -7.72 -16.35
N THR A 199 -1.14 -7.04 -16.43
CA THR A 199 -1.31 -5.83 -17.26
C THR A 199 -1.02 -4.53 -16.49
N HIS A 200 -1.37 -4.49 -15.20
CA HIS A 200 -1.37 -3.29 -14.36
C HIS A 200 -0.44 -3.38 -13.15
N ASN A 201 0.52 -4.32 -13.11
CA ASN A 201 1.47 -4.46 -11.99
C ASN A 201 2.13 -3.14 -11.56
N ALA A 202 2.50 -2.27 -12.50
CA ALA A 202 3.18 -1.01 -12.18
C ALA A 202 2.34 -0.10 -11.26
N ALA A 203 1.01 -0.08 -11.43
CA ALA A 203 0.09 0.65 -10.56
C ALA A 203 -0.15 -0.07 -9.22
N LEU A 204 0.05 -1.39 -9.19
CA LEU A 204 -0.23 -2.23 -8.02
C LEU A 204 0.97 -2.40 -7.09
N ILE A 205 2.23 -2.16 -7.52
CA ILE A 205 3.40 -2.28 -6.65
C ILE A 205 3.21 -1.49 -5.35
N GLY A 206 3.49 -2.14 -4.22
CA GLY A 206 3.32 -1.67 -2.85
C GLY A 206 1.89 -1.78 -2.30
N VAL A 207 0.91 -2.18 -3.12
CA VAL A 207 -0.50 -2.26 -2.72
C VAL A 207 -0.86 -3.66 -2.25
N LEU A 208 -1.58 -3.74 -1.13
CA LEU A 208 -2.27 -4.93 -0.63
C LEU A 208 -3.46 -5.24 -1.55
N VAL A 209 -3.36 -6.36 -2.25
CA VAL A 209 -4.39 -6.82 -3.18
C VAL A 209 -5.01 -8.14 -2.73
N GLU A 210 -6.20 -8.41 -3.24
CA GLU A 210 -6.89 -9.68 -3.15
C GLU A 210 -7.09 -10.23 -4.57
N VAL A 211 -6.41 -11.33 -4.87
CA VAL A 211 -6.43 -11.98 -6.18
C VAL A 211 -7.36 -13.18 -6.13
N SER A 212 -8.35 -13.21 -7.01
CA SER A 212 -9.32 -14.31 -7.07
C SER A 212 -8.87 -15.43 -8.01
N ASN A 213 -9.29 -16.67 -7.71
CA ASN A 213 -9.15 -17.85 -8.57
C ASN A 213 -7.72 -18.12 -9.06
N VAL A 214 -6.79 -18.22 -8.12
CA VAL A 214 -5.37 -18.46 -8.41
C VAL A 214 -5.14 -19.96 -8.60
N THR A 215 -4.52 -20.33 -9.71
CA THR A 215 -4.05 -21.70 -9.98
C THR A 215 -2.54 -21.69 -10.16
N VAL A 216 -1.84 -22.55 -9.44
CA VAL A 216 -0.39 -22.72 -9.57
C VAL A 216 -0.08 -23.40 -10.90
N ALA A 217 0.72 -22.73 -11.74
CA ALA A 217 1.12 -23.25 -13.04
C ALA A 217 2.27 -24.24 -12.93
N PHE A 218 3.22 -23.99 -12.03
CA PHE A 218 4.41 -24.83 -11.83
C PHE A 218 4.73 -24.96 -10.34
N ALA A 219 5.38 -26.08 -9.98
CA ALA A 219 5.91 -26.26 -8.63
C ALA A 219 6.86 -25.09 -8.24
N PRO A 220 6.99 -24.79 -6.94
CA PRO A 220 7.91 -23.75 -6.48
C PRO A 220 9.32 -23.95 -7.03
N ASP A 221 9.96 -22.87 -7.47
CA ASP A 221 11.33 -22.94 -7.96
C ASP A 221 12.36 -23.04 -6.81
N ARG A 222 13.65 -23.03 -7.15
CA ARG A 222 14.75 -23.11 -6.15
C ARG A 222 14.78 -21.95 -5.15
N ARG A 223 14.10 -20.83 -5.44
CA ARG A 223 13.95 -19.65 -4.58
C ARG A 223 12.62 -19.68 -3.82
N GLY A 224 11.83 -20.75 -3.99
CA GLY A 224 10.49 -20.85 -3.43
C GLY A 224 9.46 -20.00 -4.16
N GLU A 225 9.76 -19.44 -5.33
CA GLU A 225 8.78 -18.67 -6.10
C GLU A 225 7.77 -19.60 -6.77
N ILE A 226 6.49 -19.33 -6.54
CA ILE A 226 5.36 -20.13 -7.04
C ILE A 226 4.78 -19.41 -8.25
N GLN A 227 4.95 -19.97 -9.44
CA GLN A 227 4.42 -19.39 -10.67
C GLN A 227 2.90 -19.61 -10.75
N ILE A 228 2.13 -18.55 -10.99
CA ILE A 228 0.65 -18.60 -11.09
C ILE A 228 0.12 -18.35 -12.52
N THR A 229 1.03 -18.33 -13.50
CA THR A 229 0.74 -18.22 -14.93
C THR A 229 1.69 -19.10 -15.73
N SER A 230 1.36 -19.41 -16.99
CA SER A 230 2.29 -20.12 -17.88
C SER A 230 3.42 -19.24 -18.41
N ASP A 231 3.30 -17.91 -18.30
CA ASP A 231 4.35 -16.97 -18.71
C ASP A 231 5.46 -16.93 -17.66
N ARG A 232 6.71 -17.21 -18.08
CA ARG A 232 7.90 -17.19 -17.23
C ARG A 232 8.14 -15.84 -16.54
N ASN A 233 7.74 -14.74 -17.18
CA ASN A 233 7.86 -13.38 -16.64
C ASN A 233 6.57 -12.89 -15.97
N GLY A 234 5.54 -13.74 -15.91
CA GLY A 234 4.27 -13.42 -15.28
C GLY A 234 4.35 -13.43 -13.75
N PRO A 235 3.25 -13.03 -13.08
CA PRO A 235 3.13 -12.98 -11.64
C PRO A 235 3.52 -14.28 -10.95
N LYS A 236 4.21 -14.13 -9.82
CA LYS A 236 4.56 -15.23 -8.93
C LYS A 236 4.16 -14.91 -7.51
N ILE A 237 3.78 -15.92 -6.73
CA ILE A 237 3.69 -15.82 -5.29
C ILE A 237 5.08 -16.06 -4.70
N THR A 238 5.56 -15.18 -3.83
CA THR A 238 6.81 -15.39 -3.08
C THR A 238 6.53 -15.94 -1.70
N GLN A 239 7.56 -16.51 -1.08
CA GLN A 239 7.52 -17.03 0.29
C GLN A 239 8.43 -16.20 1.20
N GLU A 240 8.56 -14.92 0.89
CA GLU A 240 9.44 -13.97 1.59
C GLU A 240 8.99 -13.79 3.04
N MET A 241 7.69 -13.54 3.27
CA MET A 241 7.16 -13.34 4.63
C MET A 241 6.63 -14.63 5.28
N VAL A 242 6.25 -15.63 4.47
CA VAL A 242 5.65 -16.87 4.98
C VAL A 242 6.00 -18.05 4.09
N THR A 243 6.44 -19.15 4.71
CA THR A 243 6.59 -20.44 4.03
C THR A 243 5.22 -21.06 3.78
N ILE A 244 4.97 -21.48 2.54
CA ILE A 244 3.72 -22.08 2.08
C ILE A 244 3.95 -23.58 1.84
N PRO A 245 3.47 -24.46 2.73
CA PRO A 245 3.73 -25.89 2.62
C PRO A 245 2.89 -26.54 1.51
N GLY A 246 3.43 -27.60 0.90
CA GLY A 246 2.66 -28.52 0.06
C GLY A 246 2.21 -27.98 -1.30
N VAL A 247 2.80 -26.88 -1.79
CA VAL A 247 2.45 -26.29 -3.08
C VAL A 247 3.00 -27.15 -4.22
N VAL A 248 2.12 -27.54 -5.14
CA VAL A 248 2.45 -28.26 -6.37
C VAL A 248 1.74 -27.61 -7.56
N ALA A 249 2.15 -27.97 -8.78
CA ALA A 249 1.39 -27.55 -9.97
C ALA A 249 -0.07 -28.03 -9.87
N GLY A 250 -1.01 -27.13 -10.18
CA GLY A 250 -2.44 -27.38 -10.02
C GLY A 250 -3.01 -27.10 -8.62
N THR A 251 -2.19 -26.71 -7.62
CA THR A 251 -2.71 -26.16 -6.37
C THR A 251 -3.60 -24.94 -6.68
N GLN A 252 -4.76 -24.86 -6.04
CA GLN A 252 -5.74 -23.81 -6.28
C GLN A 252 -6.08 -23.07 -4.98
N TRP A 253 -6.17 -21.75 -5.10
CA TRP A 253 -6.71 -20.87 -4.07
C TRP A 253 -7.89 -20.10 -4.64
N SER A 254 -9.01 -20.11 -3.93
CA SER A 254 -10.16 -19.27 -4.27
C SER A 254 -9.80 -17.79 -4.14
N ARG A 255 -8.93 -17.46 -3.19
CA ARG A 255 -8.42 -16.12 -2.92
C ARG A 255 -7.00 -16.16 -2.38
N VAL A 256 -6.16 -15.24 -2.88
CA VAL A 256 -4.84 -14.94 -2.30
C VAL A 256 -4.76 -13.45 -2.00
N VAL A 257 -4.43 -13.10 -0.75
CA VAL A 257 -4.13 -11.73 -0.34
C VAL A 257 -2.61 -11.56 -0.30
N GLY A 258 -2.12 -10.40 -0.68
CA GLY A 258 -0.69 -10.11 -0.56
C GLY A 258 -0.35 -8.72 -1.04
N VAL A 259 0.84 -8.25 -0.68
CA VAL A 259 1.37 -7.00 -1.21
C VAL A 259 2.04 -7.29 -2.55
N VAL A 260 1.79 -6.45 -3.55
CA VAL A 260 2.45 -6.59 -4.85
C VAL A 260 3.84 -5.96 -4.80
N SER A 261 4.85 -6.65 -5.34
CA SER A 261 6.20 -6.13 -5.54
C SER A 261 6.66 -6.42 -6.97
N TYR A 262 7.86 -5.98 -7.33
CA TYR A 262 8.47 -6.26 -8.63
C TYR A 262 9.96 -6.57 -8.48
N PHE A 263 10.38 -7.72 -8.99
CA PHE A 263 11.78 -8.08 -9.11
C PHE A 263 11.96 -9.07 -10.27
N TYR A 264 12.34 -8.55 -11.45
CA TYR A 264 12.35 -9.28 -12.73
C TYR A 264 11.02 -9.98 -13.09
N GLY A 265 9.91 -9.40 -12.62
CA GLY A 265 8.55 -9.93 -12.79
C GLY A 265 7.66 -9.52 -11.62
N PRO A 266 6.33 -9.44 -11.80
CA PRO A 266 5.41 -9.12 -10.72
C PRO A 266 5.45 -10.19 -9.62
N LYS A 267 5.46 -9.74 -8.37
CA LYS A 267 5.46 -10.60 -7.19
C LYS A 267 4.22 -10.31 -6.37
N LEU A 268 3.62 -11.35 -5.82
CA LEU A 268 2.58 -11.29 -4.80
C LEU A 268 3.15 -11.88 -3.53
N ILE A 269 3.13 -11.12 -2.45
CA ILE A 269 3.76 -11.49 -1.18
C ILE A 269 2.65 -11.66 -0.12
N PRO A 270 2.16 -12.90 0.12
CA PRO A 270 1.30 -13.18 1.25
C PRO A 270 2.05 -12.93 2.55
N ARG A 271 1.39 -12.34 3.54
CA ARG A 271 2.02 -11.98 4.82
C ARG A 271 1.98 -13.14 5.80
N THR A 272 0.92 -13.95 5.70
CA THR A 272 0.67 -15.10 6.56
C THR A 272 -0.04 -16.19 5.78
N LEU A 273 -0.14 -17.41 6.34
CA LEU A 273 -0.95 -18.48 5.74
C LEU A 273 -2.45 -18.12 5.67
N ALA A 274 -2.94 -17.23 6.52
CA ALA A 274 -4.33 -16.79 6.51
C ALA A 274 -4.67 -15.94 5.26
N ASP A 275 -3.65 -15.41 4.57
CA ASP A 275 -3.84 -14.71 3.30
C ASP A 275 -4.12 -15.69 2.13
N LEU A 276 -4.01 -17.01 2.34
CA LEU A 276 -4.25 -18.04 1.34
C LEU A 276 -5.55 -18.79 1.66
N THR A 277 -6.57 -18.62 0.82
CA THR A 277 -7.84 -19.37 0.97
C THR A 277 -7.89 -20.49 -0.07
N PRO A 278 -7.83 -21.78 0.34
CA PRO A 278 -7.91 -22.91 -0.60
C PRO A 278 -9.15 -22.85 -1.48
N ALA A 279 -9.05 -23.39 -2.71
CA ALA A 279 -10.24 -23.79 -3.46
C ALA A 279 -10.80 -25.08 -2.83
N GLY A 280 -12.12 -25.12 -2.62
CA GLY A 280 -12.81 -26.30 -2.07
C GLY A 280 -12.94 -27.44 -3.05
#